data_AF-X0ZIX1-F1
#
_entry.id   AF-X0ZIX1-F1
#
_cell.length_a   1.000
_cell.length_b   1.000
_cell.length_c   1.000
_cell.angle_alpha   90.00
_cell.angle_beta   90.00
_cell.angle_gamma   90.00
#
_symmetry.space_group_name_H-M   'P 1'
#
loop_
_entity.id
_entity.type
_entity.pdbx_description
1 polymer ?
#
loop_
_entity_poly.entity_id
_entity_poly.type
_entity_poly.pdbx_seq_one_letter_code
_entity_poly.pdbx_strand_id
1 'polypeptide(L)'
;MIRKKIQYSQDIRKFVKFSSFLLVISVSLAILTISNYNITPIESQNDTIQDLKSAQSWILSPFIIDDDEGGDYTWAEAVLEDWCNGSGTWGNPYIIENISINGQASTIDCCIRIKDSEVHFTIRNCNFYNSSGNGVEL
;
A
#
# COMPACT_ATOMS: atom_id res chain seq x y z
N MET A 1 -41.82 33.93 -62.24
CA MET A 1 -40.64 33.17 -61.72
C MET A 1 -39.85 33.94 -60.66
N ILE A 2 -39.59 35.25 -60.84
CA ILE A 2 -38.76 36.08 -59.94
C ILE A 2 -39.31 36.20 -58.50
N ARG A 3 -40.63 36.38 -58.31
CA ARG A 3 -41.24 36.52 -56.96
C ARG A 3 -41.03 35.30 -56.05
N LYS A 4 -41.07 34.08 -56.61
CA LYS A 4 -40.82 32.84 -55.84
C LYS A 4 -39.37 32.75 -55.34
N LYS A 5 -38.40 33.24 -56.13
CA LYS A 5 -36.97 33.25 -55.76
C LYS A 5 -36.66 34.25 -54.64
N ILE A 6 -37.32 35.41 -54.65
CA ILE A 6 -37.20 36.42 -53.58
C ILE A 6 -37.79 35.88 -52.29
N GLN A 7 -38.98 35.27 -52.34
CA GLN A 7 -39.62 34.66 -51.18
C GLN A 7 -38.74 33.58 -50.54
N TYR A 8 -38.24 32.64 -51.36
CA TYR A 8 -37.34 31.57 -50.90
C TYR A 8 -36.07 32.09 -50.21
N SER A 9 -35.45 33.15 -50.76
CA SER A 9 -34.28 33.80 -50.15
C SER A 9 -34.60 34.43 -48.79
N GLN A 10 -35.78 35.03 -48.63
CA GLN A 10 -36.22 35.59 -47.35
C GLN A 10 -36.49 34.50 -46.31
N ASP A 11 -37.10 33.39 -46.72
CA ASP A 11 -37.39 32.27 -45.84
C ASP A 11 -36.11 31.58 -45.36
N ILE A 12 -35.10 31.43 -46.22
CA ILE A 12 -33.76 30.96 -45.82
C ILE A 12 -33.11 31.90 -44.80
N ARG A 13 -33.16 33.22 -45.03
CA ARG A 13 -32.56 34.19 -44.10
C ARG A 13 -33.22 34.15 -42.73
N LYS A 14 -34.54 33.97 -42.67
CA LYS A 14 -35.28 33.78 -41.41
C LYS A 14 -34.90 32.47 -40.72
N PHE A 15 -34.79 31.39 -41.49
CA PHE A 15 -34.38 30.08 -40.98
C PHE A 15 -32.96 30.11 -40.40
N VAL A 16 -32.01 30.73 -41.10
CA VAL A 16 -30.62 30.87 -40.61
C VAL A 16 -30.59 31.68 -39.30
N LYS A 17 -31.30 32.81 -39.22
CA LYS A 17 -31.38 33.61 -37.99
C LYS A 17 -32.00 32.83 -36.82
N PHE A 18 -33.06 32.07 -37.10
CA PHE A 18 -33.70 31.22 -36.10
C PHE A 18 -32.77 30.11 -35.62
N SER A 19 -32.07 29.44 -36.55
CA SER A 19 -31.07 28.42 -36.23
C SER A 19 -29.90 28.99 -35.41
N SER A 20 -29.41 30.18 -35.74
CA SER A 20 -28.35 30.84 -34.96
C SER A 20 -28.82 31.18 -33.55
N PHE A 21 -30.08 31.61 -33.37
CA PHE A 21 -30.66 31.88 -32.06
C PHE A 21 -30.77 30.60 -31.21
N LEU A 22 -31.21 29.49 -31.81
CA LEU A 22 -31.26 28.18 -31.12
C LEU A 22 -29.87 27.69 -30.70
N LEU A 23 -28.85 27.89 -31.55
CA LEU A 23 -27.47 27.54 -31.23
C LEU A 23 -26.98 28.32 -30.00
N VAL A 24 -27.21 29.63 -29.96
CA VAL A 24 -26.81 30.48 -28.83
C VAL A 24 -27.47 30.00 -27.53
N ILE A 25 -28.78 29.71 -27.55
CA ILE A 25 -29.49 29.18 -26.38
C ILE A 25 -28.88 27.85 -25.91
N SER A 26 -28.59 26.93 -26.83
CA SER A 26 -28.03 25.62 -26.48
C SER A 26 -26.66 25.74 -25.81
N VAL A 27 -25.81 26.66 -26.29
CA VAL A 27 -24.49 26.93 -25.72
C VAL A 27 -24.62 27.56 -24.34
N SER A 28 -25.54 28.53 -24.16
CA SER A 28 -25.79 29.16 -22.87
C SER A 28 -26.28 28.17 -21.81
N LEU A 29 -27.15 27.22 -22.18
CA LEU A 29 -27.61 26.16 -21.28
C LEU A 29 -26.48 25.23 -20.86
N ALA A 30 -25.59 24.84 -21.79
CA ALA A 30 -24.43 24.02 -21.47
C ALA A 30 -23.48 24.71 -20.47
N ILE A 31 -23.22 26.02 -20.64
CA ILE A 31 -22.37 26.79 -19.73
C ILE A 31 -22.95 26.81 -18.31
N LEU A 32 -24.27 27.00 -18.17
CA LEU A 32 -24.95 26.98 -16.87
C LEU A 32 -24.80 25.62 -16.15
N THR A 33 -24.80 24.51 -16.90
CA THR A 33 -24.58 23.18 -16.29
C THR A 33 -23.15 22.99 -15.79
N ILE A 34 -22.15 23.55 -16.48
CA ILE A 34 -20.74 23.46 -16.11
C ILE A 34 -20.46 24.32 -14.88
N SER A 35 -21.02 25.52 -14.78
CA SER A 35 -20.83 26.42 -13.63
C SER A 35 -21.42 25.87 -12.33
N ASN A 36 -22.45 25.03 -12.42
CA ASN A 36 -23.06 24.36 -11.27
C ASN A 36 -22.38 23.02 -10.93
N TYR A 37 -21.38 22.60 -11.71
CA TYR A 37 -20.58 21.44 -11.37
C TYR A 37 -19.63 21.83 -10.24
N ASN A 38 -20.10 21.69 -8.99
CA ASN A 38 -19.24 21.75 -7.82
C ASN A 38 -18.18 20.66 -7.97
N ILE A 39 -16.97 21.06 -8.35
CA ILE A 39 -15.80 20.19 -8.23
C ILE A 39 -15.65 19.99 -6.73
N THR A 40 -16.16 18.88 -6.21
CA THR A 40 -15.78 18.42 -4.88
C THR A 40 -14.26 18.42 -4.86
N PRO A 41 -13.61 19.18 -3.95
CA PRO A 41 -12.17 19.09 -3.80
C PRO A 41 -11.82 17.61 -3.73
N ILE A 42 -10.93 17.17 -4.61
CA ILE A 42 -10.36 15.84 -4.48
C ILE A 42 -9.66 15.88 -3.13
N GLU A 43 -10.29 15.31 -2.10
CA GLU A 43 -9.60 14.99 -0.87
C GLU A 43 -8.47 14.06 -1.30
N SER A 44 -7.26 14.58 -1.22
CA SER A 44 -6.05 13.80 -1.38
C SER A 44 -6.20 12.56 -0.50
N GLN A 45 -6.38 11.38 -1.10
CA GLN A 45 -6.35 10.07 -0.43
C GLN A 45 -4.92 9.76 0.09
N ASN A 46 -4.30 10.69 0.80
CA ASN A 46 -3.03 10.48 1.49
C ASN A 46 -3.25 9.88 2.89
N ASP A 47 -4.50 9.84 3.38
CA ASP A 47 -4.82 9.28 4.70
C ASP A 47 -5.07 7.76 4.70
N THR A 48 -5.09 7.10 3.54
CA THR A 48 -5.22 5.62 3.45
C THR A 48 -3.94 4.92 2.98
N ILE A 49 -2.88 5.67 2.63
CA ILE A 49 -1.54 5.12 2.38
C ILE A 49 -0.72 5.17 3.68
N GLN A 50 -1.28 4.67 4.77
CA GLN A 50 -0.55 4.39 6.01
C GLN A 50 -0.60 2.89 6.35
N ASP A 51 -1.27 2.06 5.54
CA ASP A 51 -1.40 0.63 5.83
C ASP A 51 -1.36 -0.27 4.59
N LEU A 52 -0.78 0.22 3.50
CA LEU A 52 -0.14 -0.69 2.58
C LEU A 52 1.21 -1.03 3.21
N LYS A 53 1.24 -2.11 4.02
CA LYS A 53 2.47 -2.88 4.26
C LYS A 53 3.00 -3.30 2.89
N SER A 54 3.69 -2.38 2.23
CA SER A 54 4.73 -2.67 1.25
C SER A 54 5.51 -3.87 1.79
N ALA A 55 5.90 -4.80 0.93
CA ALA A 55 6.61 -6.04 1.25
C ALA A 55 7.99 -5.78 1.91
N GLN A 56 7.96 -5.09 3.05
CA GLN A 56 9.03 -4.34 3.66
C GLN A 56 9.49 -5.23 4.80
N SER A 57 10.60 -5.90 4.54
CA SER A 57 11.27 -6.73 5.53
C SER A 57 11.55 -5.88 6.78
N TRP A 58 11.17 -6.39 7.95
CA TRP A 58 11.50 -5.77 9.23
C TRP A 58 13.01 -5.77 9.41
N ILE A 59 13.61 -4.60 9.66
CA ILE A 59 15.04 -4.53 9.95
C ILE A 59 15.19 -4.54 11.47
N LEU A 60 15.74 -5.62 12.01
CA LEU A 60 15.89 -5.84 13.44
C LEU A 60 17.38 -5.84 13.83
N SER A 61 17.64 -5.52 15.11
CA SER A 61 18.93 -5.80 15.74
C SER A 61 19.08 -7.30 16.00
N PRO A 62 20.30 -7.83 16.14
CA PRO A 62 20.49 -9.21 16.62
C PRO A 62 19.80 -9.44 17.97
N PHE A 63 19.22 -10.62 18.16
CA PHE A 63 18.49 -10.96 19.39
C PHE A 63 18.59 -12.47 19.73
N ILE A 64 18.25 -12.79 20.98
CA ILE A 64 18.24 -14.13 21.54
C ILE A 64 16.81 -14.50 21.95
N ILE A 65 16.32 -15.64 21.47
CA ILE A 65 15.13 -16.31 22.02
C ILE A 65 15.60 -17.40 22.99
N ASP A 66 15.12 -17.32 24.23
CA ASP A 66 15.53 -18.19 25.33
C ASP A 66 14.33 -18.44 26.26
N ASP A 67 13.88 -19.69 26.34
CA ASP A 67 12.75 -20.07 27.19
C ASP A 67 13.11 -20.14 28.68
N ASP A 68 14.40 -20.11 29.04
CA ASP A 68 14.89 -20.03 30.43
C ASP A 68 15.09 -18.57 30.91
N GLU A 69 14.49 -17.59 30.22
CA GLU A 69 14.47 -16.15 30.55
C GLU A 69 15.85 -15.45 30.55
N GLY A 70 16.86 -16.01 29.89
CA GLY A 70 18.22 -15.43 29.77
C GLY A 70 18.49 -14.65 28.48
N GLY A 71 17.51 -14.53 27.59
CA GLY A 71 17.60 -13.88 26.28
C GLY A 71 16.87 -12.53 26.19
N ASP A 72 16.67 -12.04 24.97
CA ASP A 72 15.88 -10.84 24.70
C ASP A 72 14.37 -11.13 24.70
N TYR A 73 13.99 -12.35 24.32
CA TYR A 73 12.60 -12.82 24.29
C TYR A 73 12.50 -14.28 24.77
N THR A 74 11.40 -14.61 25.42
CA THR A 74 10.82 -15.96 25.40
C THR A 74 9.98 -16.15 24.13
N TRP A 75 9.60 -17.39 23.78
CA TRP A 75 8.66 -17.59 22.66
C TRP A 75 7.29 -16.94 22.88
N ALA A 76 6.85 -16.85 24.14
CA ALA A 76 5.60 -16.21 24.52
C ALA A 76 5.61 -14.69 24.29
N GLU A 77 6.79 -14.07 24.36
CA GLU A 77 6.98 -12.65 24.06
C GLU A 77 7.21 -12.44 22.56
N ALA A 78 8.05 -13.28 21.93
CA ALA A 78 8.35 -13.15 20.52
C ALA A 78 7.08 -13.20 19.65
N VAL A 79 6.10 -14.07 19.97
CA VAL A 79 4.83 -14.17 19.20
C VAL A 79 3.94 -12.93 19.30
N LEU A 80 4.21 -12.00 20.22
CA LEU A 80 3.51 -10.72 20.30
C LEU A 80 4.06 -9.70 19.31
N GLU A 81 5.24 -9.95 18.75
CA GLU A 81 5.87 -9.10 17.75
C GLU A 81 5.30 -9.37 16.35
N ASP A 82 5.21 -8.31 15.55
CA ASP A 82 4.63 -8.34 14.19
C ASP A 82 5.36 -9.30 13.21
N TRP A 83 6.58 -9.70 13.53
CA TRP A 83 7.43 -10.56 12.72
C TRP A 83 7.40 -12.04 13.12
N CYS A 84 6.65 -12.38 14.18
CA CYS A 84 6.48 -13.75 14.65
C CYS A 84 5.00 -14.12 14.73
N ASN A 85 4.66 -15.36 14.37
CA ASN A 85 3.32 -15.90 14.57
C ASN A 85 3.37 -17.40 14.89
N GLY A 86 2.21 -18.03 15.09
CA GLY A 86 2.11 -19.46 15.39
C GLY A 86 1.95 -19.76 16.88
N SER A 87 2.14 -21.03 17.26
CA SER A 87 1.90 -21.49 18.65
C SER A 87 2.97 -22.43 19.21
N GLY A 88 4.06 -22.66 18.47
CA GLY A 88 5.12 -23.58 18.90
C GLY A 88 4.77 -25.08 18.86
N THR A 89 3.56 -25.44 18.41
CA THR A 89 3.12 -26.84 18.32
C THR A 89 3.54 -27.46 16.99
N TRP A 90 3.64 -28.80 16.92
CA TRP A 90 4.00 -29.50 15.68
C TRP A 90 3.08 -29.14 14.49
N GLY A 91 1.77 -28.96 14.74
CA GLY A 91 0.80 -28.58 13.71
C GLY A 91 0.72 -27.08 13.42
N ASN A 92 1.28 -26.25 14.29
CA ASN A 92 1.30 -24.79 14.17
C ASN A 92 2.58 -24.23 14.84
N PRO A 93 3.75 -24.45 14.21
CA PRO A 93 5.04 -24.03 14.75
C PRO A 93 5.11 -22.50 14.84
N TYR A 94 6.01 -21.97 15.66
CA TYR A 94 6.33 -20.55 15.57
C TYR A 94 6.97 -20.23 14.21
N ILE A 95 6.60 -19.11 13.61
CA ILE A 95 7.10 -18.68 12.30
C ILE A 95 7.75 -17.32 12.47
N ILE A 96 9.06 -17.26 12.28
CA ILE A 96 9.82 -16.02 12.14
C ILE A 96 9.95 -15.76 10.65
N GLU A 97 9.40 -14.64 10.16
CA GLU A 97 9.41 -14.37 8.72
C GLU A 97 9.55 -12.90 8.33
N ASN A 98 10.08 -12.69 7.11
CA ASN A 98 10.22 -11.38 6.48
C ASN A 98 11.06 -10.39 7.30
N ILE A 99 12.12 -10.86 7.97
CA ILE A 99 13.05 -10.03 8.76
C ILE A 99 14.44 -9.99 8.14
N SER A 100 15.14 -8.87 8.34
CA SER A 100 16.53 -8.67 7.97
C SER A 100 17.32 -8.25 9.20
N ILE A 101 18.44 -8.92 9.47
CA ILE A 101 19.30 -8.61 10.62
C ILE A 101 20.74 -8.45 10.16
N ASN A 102 21.36 -7.35 10.60
CA ASN A 102 22.78 -7.07 10.42
C ASN A 102 23.54 -7.43 11.70
N GLY A 103 24.38 -8.46 11.65
CA GLY A 103 25.20 -8.93 12.79
C GLY A 103 26.41 -8.05 13.14
N GLN A 104 26.61 -6.90 12.48
CA GLN A 104 27.65 -5.91 12.82
C GLN A 104 29.12 -6.44 12.91
N ALA A 105 29.41 -7.56 12.24
CA ALA A 105 30.66 -8.22 11.84
C ALA A 105 31.76 -8.48 12.88
N SER A 106 31.87 -7.68 13.93
CA SER A 106 33.05 -7.62 14.81
C SER A 106 32.73 -7.88 16.28
N THR A 107 31.46 -7.78 16.68
CA THR A 107 31.03 -7.86 18.08
C THR A 107 29.96 -8.92 18.34
N ILE A 108 29.24 -9.37 17.32
CA ILE A 108 28.17 -10.35 17.44
C ILE A 108 28.55 -11.62 16.67
N ASP A 109 28.43 -12.75 17.33
CA ASP A 109 28.67 -14.09 16.80
C ASP A 109 27.54 -14.59 15.90
N CYS A 110 26.28 -14.29 16.22
CA CYS A 110 25.12 -14.66 15.40
C CYS A 110 24.02 -13.60 15.31
N CYS A 111 23.24 -13.58 14.22
CA CYS A 111 22.12 -12.65 14.09
C CYS A 111 20.94 -13.04 14.98
N ILE A 112 20.64 -14.33 15.08
CA ILE A 112 19.64 -14.88 16.00
C ILE A 112 20.26 -16.07 16.72
N ARG A 113 20.12 -16.11 18.06
CA ARG A 113 20.35 -17.31 18.85
C ARG A 113 19.01 -17.80 19.40
N ILE A 114 18.68 -19.06 19.16
CA ILE A 114 17.56 -19.74 19.81
C ILE A 114 18.19 -20.78 20.72
N LYS A 115 17.93 -20.75 22.01
CA LYS A 115 18.48 -21.74 22.95
C LYS A 115 17.45 -22.15 23.98
N ASP A 116 17.70 -23.28 24.63
CA ASP A 116 16.88 -23.80 25.71
C ASP A 116 15.39 -23.99 25.32
N SER A 117 15.14 -24.25 24.03
CA SER A 117 13.80 -24.29 23.42
C SER A 117 13.43 -25.69 22.94
N GLU A 118 12.32 -26.24 23.43
CA GLU A 118 11.76 -27.54 23.00
C GLU A 118 10.58 -27.41 22.00
N VAL A 119 10.20 -26.18 21.63
CA VAL A 119 9.06 -25.91 20.75
C VAL A 119 9.41 -26.06 19.27
N HIS A 120 8.37 -26.20 18.43
CA HIS A 120 8.54 -26.27 16.97
C HIS A 120 8.57 -24.86 16.38
N PHE A 121 9.54 -24.56 15.53
CA PHE A 121 9.64 -23.28 14.84
C PHE A 121 10.09 -23.41 13.38
N THR A 122 9.90 -22.34 12.62
CA THR A 122 10.32 -22.20 11.21
C THR A 122 10.80 -20.78 10.98
N ILE A 123 11.98 -20.65 10.36
CA ILE A 123 12.54 -19.37 9.93
C ILE A 123 12.50 -19.34 8.40
N ARG A 124 11.81 -18.36 7.81
CA ARG A 124 11.64 -18.28 6.34
C ARG A 124 11.61 -16.84 5.83
N ASN A 125 12.04 -16.63 4.59
CA ASN A 125 12.08 -15.31 3.97
C ASN A 125 12.86 -14.27 4.79
N CYS A 126 13.93 -14.70 5.47
CA CYS A 126 14.79 -13.84 6.27
C CYS A 126 16.13 -13.59 5.57
N ASN A 127 16.75 -12.45 5.88
CA ASN A 127 18.08 -12.11 5.41
C ASN A 127 19.01 -11.82 6.60
N PHE A 128 19.94 -12.73 6.88
CA PHE A 128 20.91 -12.60 7.96
C PHE A 128 22.30 -12.36 7.37
N TYR A 129 22.93 -11.24 7.73
CA TYR A 129 24.18 -10.84 7.10
C TYR A 129 25.11 -10.11 8.06
N ASN A 130 26.40 -10.10 7.73
CA ASN A 130 27.46 -9.46 8.51
C ASN A 130 27.54 -9.94 9.97
N SER A 131 27.35 -11.23 10.29
CA SER A 131 27.76 -11.78 11.60
C SER A 131 29.23 -12.22 11.56
N SER A 132 29.90 -12.31 12.71
CA SER A 132 31.25 -12.90 12.78
C SER A 132 31.23 -14.44 12.73
N GLY A 133 30.11 -15.07 13.11
CA GLY A 133 29.85 -16.49 12.99
C GLY A 133 28.61 -16.78 12.12
N ASN A 134 27.73 -17.67 12.58
CA ASN A 134 26.55 -18.11 11.82
C ASN A 134 25.44 -17.05 11.79
N GLY A 135 24.61 -17.03 10.75
CA GLY A 135 23.42 -16.18 10.74
C GLY A 135 22.42 -16.56 11.84
N VAL A 136 22.20 -17.87 12.03
CA VAL A 136 21.34 -18.44 13.07
C VAL A 136 22.13 -19.47 13.86
N GLU A 137 21.99 -19.43 15.18
CA GLU A 137 22.54 -20.41 16.11
C GLU A 137 21.41 -21.04 16.94
N LEU A 138 21.48 -22.36 17.15
CA LEU A 138 20.48 -23.19 17.83
C LEU A 138 21.11 -23.92 19.02
#